data_AF-A0A0F9AF36-F1
#
_entry.id   AF-A0A0F9AF36-F1
#
_cell.length_a   1.000
_cell.length_b   1.000
_cell.length_c   1.000
_cell.angle_alpha   90.00
_cell.angle_beta   90.00
_cell.angle_gamma   90.00
#
_symmetry.space_group_name_H-M   'P 1'
#
loop_
_entity.id
_entity.type
_entity.pdbx_description
1 polymer ?
#
loop_
_entity_poly.entity_id
_entity_poly.type
_entity_poly.pdbx_seq_one_letter_code
_entity_poly.pdbx_strand_id
1 'polypeptide(L)'
;MLRLNELDLTFVDSTVEQIGSGKAEVLEILQAIQDHYGFLPQLALERVCQLSEITPSEITGVSSFYDRFRDRPAGRHIIRICVGTACHIKGADNIYDAFGRHLGIGPDEDTDTEGLFTLEKVACLGCCTLAPAVQIDRVTYGHLAPDKIEQVLEDFLTWQQTQAKSAHPAAKRSIEDEDFEGEIRLGLGSCCVARGSGRIYQALQEALEETAVRVSVKRVGCVGMCYQTPLLEVITPDEKSHLYARVQPQDTKSIVTRHFPVRGIRRRVSQASSKALQS
;
A
#
# COMPACT_ATOMS: atom_id res chain seq x y z
N MET A 1 -4.56 -17.57 -16.39
CA MET A 1 -3.63 -18.50 -17.06
C MET A 1 -3.34 -17.99 -18.47
N LEU A 2 -2.30 -17.17 -18.65
CA LEU A 2 -1.81 -16.84 -19.99
C LEU A 2 -1.24 -18.13 -20.58
N ARG A 3 -1.87 -18.64 -21.64
CA ARG A 3 -1.29 -19.75 -22.39
C ARG A 3 0.02 -19.23 -22.99
N LEU A 4 1.13 -19.93 -22.76
CA LEU A 4 2.47 -19.67 -23.33
C LEU A 4 2.50 -19.55 -24.88
N ASN A 5 1.37 -19.79 -25.57
CA ASN A 5 1.25 -19.78 -27.03
C ASN A 5 0.80 -18.43 -27.64
N GLU A 6 0.61 -17.36 -26.86
CA GLU A 6 0.31 -16.01 -27.38
C GLU A 6 1.11 -14.93 -26.64
N LEU A 7 2.43 -15.12 -26.53
CA LEU A 7 3.33 -14.03 -26.09
C LEU A 7 3.43 -13.00 -27.22
N ASP A 8 2.91 -11.79 -26.98
CA ASP A 8 2.95 -10.69 -27.95
C ASP A 8 4.34 -10.05 -28.04
N LEU A 9 5.20 -10.63 -28.87
CA LEU A 9 6.56 -10.13 -29.05
C LEU A 9 6.62 -8.71 -29.67
N THR A 10 5.52 -8.18 -30.22
CA THR A 10 5.52 -6.82 -30.77
C THR A 10 5.76 -5.77 -29.67
N PHE A 11 5.34 -6.06 -28.44
CA PHE A 11 5.66 -5.22 -27.29
C PHE A 11 7.17 -5.14 -27.05
N VAL A 12 7.90 -6.25 -27.20
CA VAL A 12 9.36 -6.29 -27.02
C VAL A 12 10.04 -5.43 -28.07
N ASP A 13 9.61 -5.54 -29.33
CA ASP A 13 10.13 -4.76 -30.44
C ASP A 13 9.98 -3.25 -30.18
N SER A 14 8.77 -2.83 -29.79
CA SER A 14 8.48 -1.42 -29.47
C SER A 14 9.27 -0.90 -28.26
N THR A 15 9.50 -1.77 -27.26
CA THR A 15 10.24 -1.45 -26.04
C THR A 15 11.71 -1.17 -26.35
N VAL A 16 12.34 -2.05 -27.16
CA VAL A 16 13.74 -1.89 -27.58
C VAL A 16 13.90 -0.64 -28.46
N GLU A 17 12.94 -0.35 -29.34
CA GLU A 17 12.96 0.86 -30.17
C GLU A 17 12.85 2.15 -29.35
N GLN A 18 12.00 2.16 -28.31
CA GLN A 18 11.78 3.35 -27.48
C GLN A 18 12.93 3.62 -26.50
N ILE A 19 13.45 2.59 -25.85
CA ILE A 19 14.48 2.72 -24.80
C ILE A 19 15.87 2.80 -25.42
N GLY A 20 16.15 1.95 -26.41
CA GLY A 20 17.45 1.80 -27.04
C GLY A 20 17.96 0.37 -27.02
N SER A 21 18.95 0.11 -27.87
CA SER A 21 19.52 -1.23 -28.11
C SER A 21 20.90 -1.44 -27.48
N GLY A 22 21.33 -0.52 -26.62
CA GLY A 22 22.65 -0.53 -25.98
C GLY A 22 22.69 -1.38 -24.71
N LYS A 23 23.90 -1.80 -24.32
CA LYS A 23 24.13 -2.61 -23.11
C LYS A 23 23.78 -1.89 -21.80
N ALA A 24 23.80 -0.56 -21.79
CA ALA A 24 23.40 0.21 -20.61
C ALA A 24 21.89 0.08 -20.32
N GLU A 25 21.11 -0.24 -21.35
CA GLU A 25 19.64 -0.17 -21.32
C GLU A 25 19.00 -1.49 -20.88
N VAL A 26 19.82 -2.54 -20.66
CA VAL A 26 19.36 -3.88 -20.22
C VAL A 26 18.41 -3.79 -19.05
N LEU A 27 18.77 -3.01 -18.02
CA LEU A 27 17.97 -2.92 -16.80
C LEU A 27 16.57 -2.35 -17.10
N GLU A 28 16.49 -1.29 -17.89
CA GLU A 28 15.23 -0.60 -18.21
C GLU A 28 14.35 -1.47 -19.13
N ILE A 29 14.95 -2.14 -20.11
CA ILE A 29 14.24 -3.10 -20.99
C ILE A 29 13.66 -4.26 -20.18
N LEU A 30 14.45 -4.86 -19.28
CA LEU A 30 13.97 -5.95 -18.43
C LEU A 30 12.86 -5.49 -17.48
N GLN A 31 12.94 -4.27 -16.94
CA GLN A 31 11.86 -3.68 -16.12
C GLN A 31 10.58 -3.54 -16.93
N ALA A 32 10.64 -3.00 -18.15
CA ALA A 32 9.47 -2.85 -19.02
C ALA A 32 8.83 -4.20 -19.39
N ILE A 33 9.64 -5.21 -19.73
CA ILE A 33 9.17 -6.56 -20.03
C ILE A 33 8.49 -7.17 -18.81
N GLN A 34 9.10 -7.09 -17.63
CA GLN A 34 8.50 -7.63 -16.42
C GLN A 34 7.22 -6.90 -16.02
N ASP A 35 7.18 -5.57 -16.13
CA ASP A 35 5.99 -4.80 -15.81
C ASP A 35 4.82 -5.14 -16.76
N HIS A 36 5.11 -5.50 -18.01
CA HIS A 36 4.11 -5.92 -18.99
C HIS A 36 3.64 -7.37 -18.81
N TYR A 37 4.58 -8.32 -18.69
CA TYR A 37 4.24 -9.75 -18.63
C TYR A 37 4.07 -10.30 -17.21
N GLY A 38 4.52 -9.57 -16.19
CA GLY A 38 4.59 -10.01 -14.79
C GLY A 38 5.78 -10.91 -14.45
N PHE A 39 6.61 -11.26 -15.44
CA PHE A 39 7.84 -12.05 -15.33
C PHE A 39 8.71 -11.80 -16.57
N LEU A 40 9.82 -12.51 -16.71
CA LEU A 40 10.72 -12.46 -17.85
C LEU A 40 10.58 -13.74 -18.72
N PRO A 41 9.66 -13.77 -19.70
CA PRO A 41 9.53 -14.91 -20.59
C PRO A 41 10.79 -15.13 -21.41
N GLN A 42 11.25 -16.38 -21.51
CA GLN A 42 12.44 -16.73 -22.29
C GLN A 42 12.36 -16.22 -23.74
N LEU A 43 11.21 -16.38 -24.40
CA LEU A 43 11.00 -15.89 -25.78
C LEU A 43 11.15 -14.37 -25.91
N ALA A 44 10.73 -13.61 -24.88
CA ALA A 44 10.89 -12.16 -24.87
C ALA A 44 12.37 -11.77 -24.70
N LEU A 45 13.10 -12.46 -23.83
CA LEU A 45 14.53 -12.24 -23.63
C LEU A 45 15.36 -12.58 -24.88
N GLU A 46 15.03 -13.70 -25.54
CA GLU A 46 15.63 -14.09 -26.81
C GLU A 46 15.38 -13.03 -27.89
N ARG A 47 14.17 -12.45 -27.93
CA ARG A 47 13.84 -11.37 -28.85
C ARG A 47 14.63 -10.10 -28.57
N VAL A 48 14.87 -9.74 -27.30
CA VAL A 48 15.76 -8.61 -26.94
C VAL A 48 17.16 -8.83 -27.50
N CYS A 49 17.74 -10.03 -27.31
CA CYS A 49 19.08 -10.34 -27.83
C CYS A 49 19.15 -10.30 -29.37
N GLN A 50 18.05 -10.57 -30.08
CA GLN A 50 18.02 -10.46 -31.54
C GLN A 50 17.98 -9.02 -32.03
N LEU A 51 17.38 -8.11 -31.26
CA LEU A 51 17.13 -6.72 -31.65
C LEU A 51 18.18 -5.73 -31.12
N SER A 52 19.07 -6.18 -30.25
CA SER A 52 19.99 -5.30 -29.53
C SER A 52 21.40 -5.89 -29.43
N GLU A 53 22.34 -5.07 -28.96
CA GLU A 53 23.72 -5.50 -28.68
C GLU A 53 23.83 -6.29 -27.36
N ILE A 54 22.69 -6.57 -26.71
CA ILE A 54 22.59 -7.21 -25.40
C ILE A 54 22.73 -8.72 -25.56
N THR A 55 23.68 -9.28 -24.83
CA THR A 55 23.93 -10.73 -24.80
C THR A 55 23.12 -11.44 -23.71
N PRO A 56 22.86 -12.76 -23.84
CA PRO A 56 22.20 -13.54 -22.80
C PRO A 56 22.93 -13.49 -21.45
N SER A 57 24.26 -13.37 -21.47
CA SER A 57 25.09 -13.23 -20.26
C SER A 57 24.83 -11.91 -19.54
N GLU A 58 24.60 -10.82 -20.28
CA GLU A 58 24.28 -9.51 -19.70
C GLU A 58 22.87 -9.51 -19.10
N ILE A 59 21.90 -10.11 -19.79
CA ILE A 59 20.54 -10.33 -19.26
C ILE A 59 20.60 -11.15 -17.98
N THR A 60 21.32 -12.27 -17.99
CA THR A 60 21.48 -13.13 -16.80
C THR A 60 22.18 -12.38 -15.68
N GLY A 61 23.23 -11.61 -15.99
CA GLY A 61 23.95 -10.81 -15.00
C GLY A 61 23.07 -9.77 -14.32
N VAL A 62 22.22 -9.07 -15.06
CA VAL A 62 21.29 -8.06 -14.51
C VAL A 62 20.12 -8.73 -13.77
N SER A 63 19.47 -9.71 -14.39
CA SER A 63 18.30 -10.38 -13.81
C SER A 63 18.63 -11.15 -12.52
N SER A 64 19.82 -11.76 -12.43
CA SER A 64 20.26 -12.45 -11.22
C SER A 64 20.78 -11.51 -10.13
N PHE A 65 21.24 -10.31 -10.49
CA PHE A 65 21.75 -9.33 -9.52
C PHE A 65 20.62 -8.57 -8.79
N TYR A 66 19.51 -8.30 -9.48
CA TYR A 66 18.37 -7.62 -8.89
C TYR A 66 17.28 -8.62 -8.51
N ASP A 67 17.08 -8.84 -7.21
CA ASP A 67 16.08 -9.77 -6.63
C ASP A 67 14.62 -9.53 -7.07
N ARG A 68 14.35 -8.39 -7.73
CA ARG A 68 13.00 -8.04 -8.19
C ARG A 68 12.62 -8.75 -9.50
N PHE A 69 13.58 -9.29 -10.26
CA PHE A 69 13.26 -9.98 -11.51
C PHE A 69 12.81 -11.41 -11.29
N ARG A 70 11.74 -11.81 -11.97
CA ARG A 70 11.11 -13.11 -11.90
C ARG A 70 11.23 -13.81 -13.24
N ASP A 71 11.67 -15.06 -13.20
CA ASP A 71 11.75 -15.98 -14.33
C ASP A 71 10.43 -16.76 -14.54
N ARG A 72 9.58 -16.81 -13.51
CA ARG A 72 8.31 -17.54 -13.50
C ARG A 72 7.11 -16.60 -13.37
N PRO A 73 5.96 -16.95 -13.99
CA PRO A 73 4.72 -16.19 -13.84
C PRO A 73 4.36 -15.99 -12.37
N ALA A 74 3.95 -14.77 -12.02
CA ALA A 74 3.36 -14.49 -10.72
C ALA A 74 1.83 -14.70 -10.77
N GLY A 75 1.27 -15.09 -9.63
CA GLY A 75 -0.16 -15.05 -9.37
C GLY A 75 -0.66 -13.61 -9.27
N ARG A 76 -1.97 -13.47 -9.11
CA ARG A 76 -2.64 -12.16 -9.07
C ARG A 76 -2.15 -11.26 -7.93
N HIS A 77 -1.71 -11.84 -6.82
CA HIS A 77 -1.28 -11.16 -5.60
C HIS A 77 0.06 -11.70 -5.13
N ILE A 78 0.95 -10.81 -4.69
CA ILE A 78 2.28 -11.21 -4.19
C ILE A 78 2.36 -11.02 -2.68
N ILE A 79 2.64 -12.10 -1.97
CA ILE A 79 2.86 -12.19 -0.53
C ILE A 79 4.37 -12.17 -0.27
N ARG A 80 4.87 -11.02 0.17
CA ARG A 80 6.27 -10.78 0.55
C ARG A 80 6.48 -11.03 2.03
N ILE A 81 7.29 -12.01 2.37
CA ILE A 81 7.60 -12.40 3.75
C ILE A 81 8.98 -11.88 4.10
N CYS A 82 9.06 -11.00 5.10
CA CYS A 82 10.33 -10.43 5.54
C CYS A 82 11.18 -11.49 6.23
N VAL A 83 12.36 -11.77 5.70
CA VAL A 83 13.36 -12.68 6.29
C VAL A 83 14.59 -11.95 6.85
N GLY A 84 14.50 -10.63 7.00
CA GLY A 84 15.54 -9.82 7.64
C GLY A 84 15.75 -10.17 9.11
N THR A 85 16.87 -9.76 9.69
CA THR A 85 17.35 -10.19 11.01
C THR A 85 16.27 -10.19 12.11
N ALA A 86 15.50 -9.10 12.24
CA ALA A 86 14.45 -9.00 13.26
C ALA A 86 13.30 -10.00 13.05
N CYS A 87 12.93 -10.27 11.79
CA CYS A 87 11.87 -11.23 11.45
C CYS A 87 12.40 -12.67 11.52
N HIS A 88 13.63 -12.91 11.09
CA HIS A 88 14.28 -14.23 11.19
C HIS A 88 14.36 -14.70 12.64
N ILE A 89 14.84 -13.87 13.58
CA ILE A 89 14.89 -14.20 15.02
C ILE A 89 13.48 -14.45 15.59
N LYS A 90 12.45 -13.82 15.02
CA LYS A 90 11.04 -14.00 15.40
C LYS A 90 10.35 -15.17 14.70
N GLY A 91 11.09 -15.97 13.92
CA GLY A 91 10.56 -17.17 13.26
C GLY A 91 9.89 -16.92 11.91
N ALA A 92 10.40 -16.00 11.09
CA ALA A 92 9.88 -15.72 9.76
C ALA A 92 9.82 -16.96 8.84
N ASP A 93 10.75 -17.90 8.97
CA ASP A 93 10.73 -19.14 8.18
C ASP A 93 9.49 -19.99 8.50
N ASN A 94 9.08 -20.05 9.78
CA ASN A 94 7.82 -20.73 10.16
C ASN A 94 6.59 -20.06 9.55
N ILE A 95 6.63 -18.74 9.36
CA ILE A 95 5.56 -17.99 8.70
C ILE A 95 5.53 -18.32 7.21
N TYR A 96 6.69 -18.35 6.55
CA TYR A 96 6.82 -18.77 5.15
C TYR A 96 6.26 -20.17 4.92
N ASP A 97 6.68 -21.14 5.74
CA ASP A 97 6.22 -22.53 5.64
C ASP A 97 4.73 -22.69 5.97
N ALA A 98 4.17 -21.83 6.83
CA ALA A 98 2.75 -21.83 7.12
C ALA A 98 1.92 -21.32 5.93
N PHE A 99 2.37 -20.24 5.26
CA PHE A 99 1.74 -19.79 4.03
C PHE A 99 1.82 -20.84 2.93
N GLY A 100 3.00 -21.44 2.71
CA GLY A 100 3.18 -22.48 1.69
C GLY A 100 2.24 -23.66 1.89
N ARG A 101 2.14 -24.17 3.13
CA ARG A 101 1.20 -25.26 3.48
C ARG A 101 -0.26 -24.87 3.30
N HIS A 102 -0.64 -23.65 3.67
CA HIS A 102 -2.03 -23.19 3.56
C HIS A 102 -2.46 -23.00 2.10
N LEU A 103 -1.57 -22.47 1.26
CA LEU A 103 -1.82 -22.23 -0.16
C LEU A 103 -1.57 -23.46 -1.04
N GLY A 104 -1.03 -24.55 -0.47
CA GLY A 104 -0.68 -25.76 -1.21
C GLY A 104 0.50 -25.56 -2.18
N ILE A 105 1.39 -24.63 -1.89
CA ILE A 105 2.57 -24.33 -2.71
C ILE A 105 3.70 -25.28 -2.32
N GLY A 106 4.25 -26.01 -3.30
CA GLY A 106 5.35 -26.94 -3.11
C GLY A 106 6.70 -26.26 -2.80
N PRO A 107 7.74 -27.04 -2.39
CA PRO A 107 9.05 -26.49 -2.04
C PRO A 107 9.80 -25.84 -3.21
N ASP A 108 9.55 -26.29 -4.44
CA ASP A 108 10.16 -25.76 -5.67
C ASP A 108 9.21 -24.82 -6.43
N GLU A 109 8.07 -24.49 -5.84
CA GLU A 109 7.05 -23.61 -6.41
C GLU A 109 6.92 -22.37 -5.52
N ASP A 110 6.47 -21.28 -6.12
CA ASP A 110 6.22 -20.04 -5.39
C ASP A 110 4.82 -19.51 -5.61
N THR A 111 4.05 -20.09 -6.53
CA THR A 111 2.72 -19.61 -6.93
C THR A 111 1.73 -20.75 -6.77
N ASP A 112 0.56 -20.46 -6.22
CA ASP A 112 -0.50 -21.45 -6.02
C ASP A 112 -1.06 -21.98 -7.36
N THR A 113 -1.68 -23.15 -7.31
CA THR A 113 -2.23 -23.84 -8.50
C THR A 113 -3.33 -23.03 -9.21
N GLU A 114 -4.03 -22.17 -8.47
CA GLU A 114 -5.05 -21.26 -8.99
C GLU A 114 -4.47 -19.97 -9.58
N GLY A 115 -3.18 -19.69 -9.40
CA GLY A 115 -2.52 -18.47 -9.85
C GLY A 115 -3.04 -17.21 -9.17
N LEU A 116 -3.55 -17.31 -7.94
CA LEU A 116 -4.06 -16.21 -7.15
C LEU A 116 -2.95 -15.58 -6.29
N PHE A 117 -2.09 -16.40 -5.67
CA PHE A 117 -1.07 -15.94 -4.73
C PHE A 117 0.32 -16.47 -5.07
N THR A 118 1.30 -15.57 -5.00
CA THR A 118 2.72 -15.90 -5.07
C THR A 118 3.42 -15.57 -3.75
N LEU A 119 4.22 -16.48 -3.22
CA LEU A 119 5.06 -16.31 -2.06
C LEU A 119 6.48 -15.88 -2.44
N GLU A 120 6.99 -14.86 -1.77
CA GLU A 120 8.33 -14.32 -2.00
C GLU A 120 9.01 -14.05 -0.66
N LYS A 121 10.24 -14.52 -0.47
CA LYS A 121 11.08 -14.10 0.66
C LYS A 121 11.75 -12.78 0.29
N VAL A 122 11.63 -11.77 1.15
CA VAL A 122 12.29 -10.47 0.96
C VAL A 122 13.23 -10.15 2.11
N ALA A 123 14.39 -9.56 1.79
CA ALA A 123 15.41 -9.27 2.79
C ALA A 123 14.92 -8.32 3.89
N CYS A 124 14.18 -7.26 3.57
CA CYS A 124 13.65 -6.35 4.58
C CYS A 124 12.44 -5.56 4.07
N LEU A 125 11.38 -5.48 4.88
CA LEU A 125 10.23 -4.60 4.65
C LEU A 125 10.33 -3.24 5.39
N GLY A 126 11.44 -2.99 6.10
CA GLY A 126 11.60 -1.78 6.94
C GLY A 126 10.66 -1.71 8.14
N CYS A 127 9.95 -2.78 8.47
CA CYS A 127 8.91 -2.84 9.49
C CYS A 127 9.35 -3.64 10.73
N CYS A 128 10.60 -3.50 11.18
CA CYS A 128 11.19 -4.35 12.24
C CYS A 128 10.40 -4.32 13.56
N THR A 129 9.72 -3.22 13.89
CA THR A 129 8.86 -3.12 15.09
C THR A 129 7.58 -3.96 15.02
N LEU A 130 7.29 -4.53 13.85
CA LEU A 130 6.15 -5.37 13.53
C LEU A 130 6.56 -6.81 13.24
N ALA A 131 7.81 -7.20 13.50
CA ALA A 131 8.30 -8.54 13.22
C ALA A 131 7.52 -9.64 13.99
N PRO A 132 7.17 -10.78 13.35
CA PRO A 132 7.30 -11.08 11.92
C PRO A 132 6.36 -10.24 11.05
N ALA A 133 6.89 -9.68 9.97
CA ALA A 133 6.16 -8.80 9.06
C ALA A 133 6.00 -9.44 7.68
N VAL A 134 4.79 -9.33 7.13
CA VAL A 134 4.42 -9.82 5.80
C VAL A 134 3.70 -8.71 5.05
N GLN A 135 3.87 -8.63 3.74
CA GLN A 135 3.16 -7.67 2.90
C GLN A 135 2.45 -8.42 1.78
N ILE A 136 1.14 -8.26 1.67
CA ILE A 136 0.36 -8.74 0.53
C ILE A 136 0.08 -7.54 -0.36
N ASP A 137 0.64 -7.54 -1.56
CA ASP A 137 0.70 -6.38 -2.47
C ASP A 137 1.21 -5.11 -1.76
N ARG A 138 0.29 -4.21 -1.37
CA ARG A 138 0.59 -2.94 -0.69
C ARG A 138 0.18 -2.93 0.78
N VAL A 139 -0.46 -3.99 1.27
CA VAL A 139 -0.98 -4.09 2.63
C VAL A 139 0.03 -4.84 3.49
N THR A 140 0.48 -4.21 4.57
CA THR A 140 1.46 -4.79 5.49
C THR A 140 0.77 -5.32 6.73
N TYR A 141 1.07 -6.57 7.07
CA TYR A 141 0.65 -7.29 8.26
C TYR A 141 1.85 -7.49 9.19
N GLY A 142 1.61 -7.36 10.48
CA GLY A 142 2.66 -7.39 11.50
C GLY A 142 2.28 -8.26 12.70
N HIS A 143 3.28 -8.63 13.50
CA HIS A 143 3.13 -9.55 14.64
C HIS A 143 2.46 -10.85 14.23
N LEU A 144 2.78 -11.33 13.03
CA LEU A 144 2.13 -12.48 12.44
C LEU A 144 2.57 -13.76 13.16
N ALA A 145 1.63 -14.67 13.32
CA ALA A 145 1.84 -15.99 13.89
C ALA A 145 1.31 -17.06 12.90
N PRO A 146 1.89 -18.27 12.87
CA PRO A 146 1.52 -19.32 11.91
C PRO A 146 0.05 -19.75 11.93
N ASP A 147 -0.67 -19.51 13.03
CA ASP A 147 -2.08 -19.81 13.22
C ASP A 147 -3.02 -18.73 12.66
N LYS A 148 -2.50 -17.56 12.28
CA LYS A 148 -3.29 -16.41 11.81
C LYS A 148 -3.25 -16.19 10.29
N ILE A 149 -2.67 -17.14 9.55
CA ILE A 149 -2.48 -17.00 8.10
C ILE A 149 -3.81 -16.89 7.36
N GLU A 150 -4.76 -17.77 7.67
CA GLU A 150 -6.11 -17.77 7.08
C GLU A 150 -6.81 -16.43 7.31
N GLN A 151 -6.81 -15.94 8.55
CA GLN A 151 -7.41 -14.65 8.91
C GLN A 151 -6.81 -13.48 8.12
N VAL A 152 -5.48 -13.49 7.88
CA VAL A 152 -4.80 -12.46 7.11
C VAL A 152 -5.22 -12.48 5.64
N LEU A 153 -5.32 -13.68 5.04
CA LEU A 153 -5.73 -13.83 3.64
C LEU A 153 -7.20 -13.40 3.45
N GLU A 154 -8.09 -13.79 4.35
CA GLU A 154 -9.50 -13.36 4.33
C GLU A 154 -9.65 -11.84 4.49
N ASP A 155 -8.92 -11.23 5.43
CA ASP A 155 -8.91 -9.78 5.63
C ASP A 155 -8.45 -9.05 4.37
N PHE A 156 -7.38 -9.54 3.73
CA PHE A 156 -6.86 -8.96 2.49
C PHE A 156 -7.87 -9.05 1.34
N LEU A 157 -8.46 -10.23 1.11
CA LEU A 157 -9.43 -10.43 0.03
C LEU A 157 -10.70 -9.61 0.25
N THR A 158 -11.15 -9.47 1.50
CA THR A 158 -12.28 -8.59 1.85
C THR A 158 -11.95 -7.12 1.59
N TRP A 159 -10.76 -6.67 2.02
CA TRP A 159 -10.28 -5.31 1.79
C TRP A 159 -10.18 -4.96 0.30
N GLN A 160 -9.70 -5.91 -0.53
CA GLN A 160 -9.59 -5.74 -1.97
C GLN A 160 -10.96 -5.53 -2.64
N GLN A 161 -11.98 -6.25 -2.19
CA GLN A 161 -13.36 -6.06 -2.66
C GLN A 161 -13.95 -4.70 -2.25
N THR A 162 -13.60 -4.19 -1.06
CA THR A 162 -14.04 -2.85 -0.62
C THR A 162 -13.35 -1.76 -1.44
N GLN A 163 -12.04 -1.86 -1.68
CA GLN A 163 -11.29 -0.91 -2.52
C GLN A 163 -11.79 -0.88 -3.97
N ALA A 164 -12.13 -2.03 -4.56
CA ALA A 164 -12.69 -2.11 -5.91
C ALA A 164 -14.06 -1.40 -6.03
N LYS A 165 -14.84 -1.34 -4.94
CA LYS A 165 -16.12 -0.61 -4.86
C LYS A 165 -15.95 0.88 -4.53
N SER A 166 -14.86 1.23 -3.86
CA SER A 166 -14.57 2.59 -3.37
C SER A 166 -13.50 3.32 -4.19
N ALA A 167 -13.28 2.95 -5.46
CA ALA A 167 -12.34 3.60 -6.37
C ALA A 167 -12.75 5.05 -6.69
N HIS A 168 -12.69 5.92 -5.69
CA HIS A 168 -12.65 7.36 -5.84
C HIS A 168 -11.19 7.74 -6.08
N PRO A 169 -10.87 8.44 -7.18
CA PRO A 169 -9.52 8.86 -7.46
C PRO A 169 -9.05 9.75 -6.30
N ALA A 170 -7.88 9.44 -5.75
CA ALA A 170 -7.19 10.27 -4.78
C ALA A 170 -6.83 11.60 -5.45
N ALA A 171 -7.78 12.54 -5.47
CA ALA A 171 -7.59 13.86 -6.01
C ALA A 171 -6.56 14.59 -5.14
N LYS A 172 -5.37 14.82 -5.69
CA LYS A 172 -4.47 15.89 -5.23
C LYS A 172 -5.25 17.19 -5.34
N ARG A 173 -5.82 17.68 -4.24
CA ARG A 173 -6.20 19.09 -4.12
C ARG A 173 -4.96 19.86 -3.68
N SER A 174 -4.46 20.71 -4.58
CA SER A 174 -3.48 21.75 -4.29
C SER A 174 -4.05 22.70 -3.24
N ILE A 175 -3.19 23.08 -2.29
CA ILE A 175 -3.50 23.98 -1.19
C ILE A 175 -3.29 25.41 -1.72
N GLU A 176 -4.39 26.11 -2.00
CA GLU A 176 -4.44 27.56 -2.02
C GLU A 176 -5.65 27.99 -1.17
N ASP A 177 -5.34 28.72 -0.11
CA ASP A 177 -6.18 29.50 0.82
C ASP A 177 -7.71 29.33 0.75
N GLU A 178 -8.30 28.57 1.68
CA GLU A 178 -9.67 28.78 2.17
C GLU A 178 -9.77 28.43 3.68
N ASP A 179 -10.60 29.17 4.42
CA ASP A 179 -10.81 29.11 5.88
C ASP A 179 -10.97 27.68 6.45
N PHE A 180 -9.86 27.07 6.90
CA PHE A 180 -9.89 25.81 7.66
C PHE A 180 -10.01 26.09 9.17
N GLU A 181 -10.92 25.38 9.84
CA GLU A 181 -11.18 25.48 11.28
C GLU A 181 -10.17 24.67 12.13
N GLY A 182 -9.04 24.23 11.55
CA GLY A 182 -7.94 23.51 12.22
C GLY A 182 -7.22 22.49 11.33
N GLU A 183 -6.30 21.73 11.93
CA GLU A 183 -5.47 20.72 11.25
C GLU A 183 -5.49 19.38 12.01
N ILE A 184 -5.66 18.27 11.30
CA ILE A 184 -5.49 16.91 11.84
C ILE A 184 -4.32 16.25 11.13
N ARG A 185 -3.35 15.78 11.91
CA ARG A 185 -2.19 15.04 11.43
C ARG A 185 -2.36 13.56 11.74
N LEU A 186 -2.23 12.72 10.70
CA LEU A 186 -2.29 11.27 10.83
C LEU A 186 -1.03 10.63 10.25
N GLY A 187 -0.37 9.80 11.08
CA GLY A 187 0.76 9.00 10.64
C GLY A 187 0.34 7.94 9.63
N LEU A 188 0.80 8.06 8.38
CA LEU A 188 0.44 7.15 7.28
C LEU A 188 1.66 6.49 6.61
N GLY A 189 2.78 6.42 7.32
CA GLY A 189 3.90 5.56 6.90
C GLY A 189 3.54 4.07 6.94
N SER A 190 4.38 3.22 6.32
CA SER A 190 4.17 1.76 6.19
C SER A 190 3.79 1.08 7.51
N CYS A 191 4.57 1.33 8.57
CA CYS A 191 4.31 0.78 9.91
C CYS A 191 2.99 1.27 10.54
N CYS A 192 2.56 2.50 10.22
CA CYS A 192 1.34 3.08 10.77
C CYS A 192 0.10 2.51 10.07
N VAL A 193 0.15 2.41 8.74
CA VAL A 193 -0.90 1.78 7.94
C VAL A 193 -1.07 0.31 8.35
N ALA A 194 0.04 -0.41 8.55
CA ALA A 194 0.02 -1.79 9.03
C ALA A 194 -0.66 -1.97 10.39
N ARG A 195 -0.55 -0.97 11.28
CA ARG A 195 -1.26 -0.93 12.57
C ARG A 195 -2.70 -0.42 12.48
N GLY A 196 -3.21 -0.18 11.27
CA GLY A 196 -4.60 0.22 11.06
C GLY A 196 -4.83 1.72 10.86
N SER A 197 -3.79 2.57 10.81
CA SER A 197 -3.97 4.01 10.53
C SER A 197 -4.67 4.28 9.19
N GLY A 198 -4.56 3.38 8.21
CA GLY A 198 -5.28 3.50 6.94
C GLY A 198 -6.80 3.46 7.10
N ARG A 199 -7.31 2.57 7.97
CA ARG A 199 -8.75 2.47 8.28
C ARG A 199 -9.25 3.71 9.03
N ILE A 200 -8.40 4.28 9.87
CA ILE A 200 -8.69 5.54 10.57
C ILE A 200 -8.73 6.72 9.61
N TYR A 201 -7.84 6.77 8.61
CA TYR A 201 -7.91 7.81 7.59
C TYR A 201 -9.26 7.79 6.87
N GLN A 202 -9.75 6.61 6.48
CA GLN A 202 -11.06 6.45 5.85
C GLN A 202 -12.19 6.90 6.79
N ALA A 203 -12.24 6.36 8.02
CA ALA A 203 -13.24 6.73 9.01
C ALA A 203 -13.17 8.22 9.42
N LEU A 204 -12.00 8.85 9.29
CA LEU A 204 -11.83 10.29 9.52
C LEU A 204 -12.41 11.11 8.36
N GLN A 205 -12.19 10.70 7.10
CA GLN A 205 -12.79 11.38 5.95
C GLN A 205 -14.32 11.28 6.01
N GLU A 206 -14.85 10.10 6.28
CA GLU A 206 -16.30 9.88 6.47
C GLU A 206 -16.87 10.77 7.59
N ALA A 207 -16.20 10.82 8.75
CA ALA A 207 -16.64 11.66 9.86
C ALA A 207 -16.60 13.16 9.53
N LEU A 208 -15.62 13.63 8.76
CA LEU A 208 -15.52 15.03 8.33
C LEU A 208 -16.62 15.40 7.32
N GLU A 209 -16.93 14.50 6.39
CA GLU A 209 -18.05 14.65 5.45
C GLU A 209 -19.40 14.72 6.18
N GLU A 210 -19.65 13.81 7.13
CA GLU A 210 -20.90 13.78 7.91
C GLU A 210 -21.10 15.03 8.78
N THR A 211 -20.01 15.57 9.34
CA THR A 211 -20.07 16.70 10.28
C THR A 211 -19.99 18.05 9.58
N ALA A 212 -19.72 18.09 8.27
CA ALA A 212 -19.48 19.28 7.47
C ALA A 212 -18.40 20.22 8.04
N VAL A 213 -17.47 19.66 8.84
CA VAL A 213 -16.35 20.39 9.43
C VAL A 213 -15.25 20.57 8.39
N ARG A 214 -14.75 21.79 8.24
CA ARG A 214 -13.67 22.11 7.29
C ARG A 214 -12.32 22.08 8.02
N VAL A 215 -11.64 20.94 8.01
CA VAL A 215 -10.34 20.74 8.65
C VAL A 215 -9.32 20.18 7.66
N SER A 216 -8.09 20.67 7.73
CA SER A 216 -6.99 20.17 6.90
C SER A 216 -6.47 18.84 7.44
N VAL A 217 -6.56 17.75 6.67
CA VAL A 217 -5.99 16.44 7.07
C VAL A 217 -4.62 16.27 6.44
N LYS A 218 -3.56 16.46 7.22
CA LYS A 218 -2.18 16.27 6.77
C LYS A 218 -1.70 14.85 7.03
N ARG A 219 -1.11 14.27 5.99
CA ARG A 219 -0.41 12.99 6.09
C ARG A 219 0.98 13.25 6.66
N VAL A 220 1.25 12.74 7.85
CA VAL A 220 2.56 12.90 8.49
C VAL A 220 3.34 11.58 8.47
N GLY A 221 4.67 11.71 8.53
CA GLY A 221 5.60 10.58 8.53
C GLY A 221 5.63 9.82 9.86
N CYS A 222 6.69 9.05 10.08
CA CYS A 222 6.89 8.32 11.33
C CYS A 222 7.09 9.29 12.51
N VAL A 223 6.31 9.13 13.57
CA VAL A 223 6.41 9.91 14.82
C VAL A 223 7.20 9.18 15.92
N GLY A 224 7.91 8.10 15.58
CA GLY A 224 8.74 7.32 16.52
C GLY A 224 7.97 6.51 17.56
N MET A 225 6.66 6.70 17.69
CA MET A 225 5.79 6.04 18.67
C MET A 225 5.00 4.87 18.08
N CYS A 226 5.70 3.96 17.39
CA CYS A 226 5.08 2.83 16.70
C CYS A 226 4.19 1.99 17.64
N TYR A 227 4.58 1.79 18.89
CA TYR A 227 3.82 0.99 19.88
C TYR A 227 2.50 1.65 20.37
N GLN A 228 2.32 2.94 20.10
CA GLN A 228 1.12 3.72 20.44
C GLN A 228 0.28 4.06 19.21
N THR A 229 0.73 3.63 18.03
CA THR A 229 0.01 3.81 16.76
C THR A 229 -1.23 2.89 16.74
N PRO A 230 -2.36 3.32 16.16
CA PRO A 230 -2.57 4.55 15.39
C PRO A 230 -2.58 5.85 16.20
N LEU A 231 -1.84 6.85 15.71
CA LEU A 231 -1.68 8.16 16.35
C LEU A 231 -2.35 9.24 15.51
N LEU A 232 -3.24 9.98 16.14
CA LEU A 232 -3.95 11.11 15.55
C LEU A 232 -3.63 12.35 16.38
N GLU A 233 -3.05 13.36 15.76
CA GLU A 233 -2.79 14.66 16.40
C GLU A 233 -3.78 15.68 15.85
N VAL A 234 -4.53 16.33 16.73
CA VAL A 234 -5.46 17.40 16.39
C VAL A 234 -4.85 18.73 16.81
N ILE A 235 -4.75 19.66 15.88
CA ILE A 235 -4.30 21.04 16.09
C ILE A 235 -5.52 21.94 15.92
N THR A 236 -5.90 22.58 17.01
CA THR A 236 -7.01 23.52 17.05
C THR A 236 -6.62 24.90 16.48
N PRO A 237 -7.57 25.79 16.17
CA PRO A 237 -7.29 27.16 15.68
C PRO A 237 -6.42 28.01 16.62
N ASP A 238 -6.42 27.71 17.92
CA ASP A 238 -5.56 28.33 18.93
C ASP A 238 -4.19 27.64 19.05
N GLU A 239 -3.79 26.87 18.04
CA GLU A 239 -2.51 26.17 17.90
C GLU A 239 -2.20 25.15 19.01
N LYS A 240 -3.20 24.72 19.78
CA LYS A 240 -3.01 23.65 20.77
C LYS A 240 -3.02 22.29 20.10
N SER A 241 -1.99 21.49 20.40
CA SER A 241 -1.88 20.12 19.94
C SER A 241 -2.48 19.14 20.95
N HIS A 242 -3.34 18.24 20.45
CA HIS A 242 -3.94 17.15 21.18
C HIS A 242 -3.60 15.82 20.51
N LEU A 243 -2.75 15.03 21.16
CA LEU A 243 -2.31 13.73 20.65
C LEU A 243 -3.17 12.59 21.21
N TYR A 244 -3.73 11.79 20.31
CA TYR A 244 -4.51 10.59 20.61
C TYR A 244 -3.74 9.35 20.16
N ALA A 245 -3.57 8.38 21.07
CA ALA A 245 -2.89 7.12 20.82
C ALA A 245 -3.89 5.95 20.76
N ARG A 246 -3.53 4.91 19.99
CA ARG A 246 -4.32 3.68 19.78
C ARG A 246 -5.76 3.95 19.32
N VAL A 247 -5.94 5.02 18.56
CA VAL A 247 -7.24 5.45 18.04
C VAL A 247 -7.87 4.30 17.25
N GLN A 248 -9.17 4.08 17.42
CA GLN A 248 -9.94 3.13 16.63
C GLN A 248 -10.84 3.88 15.63
N PRO A 249 -11.29 3.25 14.53
CA PRO A 249 -12.17 3.88 13.55
C PRO A 249 -13.43 4.51 14.17
N GLN A 250 -14.04 3.87 15.17
CA GLN A 250 -15.23 4.39 15.86
C GLN A 250 -14.96 5.67 16.68
N ASP A 251 -13.70 5.93 17.04
CA ASP A 251 -13.35 7.08 17.88
C ASP A 251 -13.28 8.38 17.05
N THR A 252 -13.08 8.29 15.73
CA THR A 252 -12.79 9.45 14.85
C THR A 252 -13.86 10.53 14.95
N LYS A 253 -15.14 10.16 14.87
CA LYS A 253 -16.27 11.09 14.96
C LYS A 253 -16.31 11.82 16.30
N SER A 254 -16.06 11.11 17.40
CA SER A 254 -16.03 11.71 18.74
C SER A 254 -14.85 12.68 18.91
N ILE A 255 -13.69 12.36 18.31
CA ILE A 255 -12.50 13.21 18.37
C ILE A 255 -12.69 14.47 17.53
N VAL A 256 -13.24 14.36 16.32
CA VAL A 256 -13.53 15.50 15.43
C VAL A 256 -14.51 16.46 16.13
N THR A 257 -15.67 15.96 16.57
CA THR A 257 -16.71 16.79 17.18
C THR A 257 -16.29 17.45 18.50
N ARG A 258 -15.34 16.85 19.23
CA ARG A 258 -14.79 17.42 20.49
C ARG A 258 -13.98 18.69 20.26
N HIS A 259 -13.21 18.75 19.18
CA HIS A 259 -12.31 19.88 18.88
C HIS A 259 -12.89 20.86 17.89
N PHE A 260 -13.77 20.38 17.01
CA PHE A 260 -14.45 21.15 15.99
C PHE A 260 -15.96 21.00 16.17
N PRO A 261 -16.57 21.75 17.11
CA PRO A 261 -17.99 21.64 17.38
C PRO A 261 -18.78 22.06 16.14
N VAL A 262 -19.66 21.18 15.66
CA VAL A 262 -20.52 21.41 14.50
C VAL A 262 -21.26 22.74 14.68
N ARG A 263 -20.99 23.72 13.81
CA ARG A 263 -21.65 25.04 13.83
C ARG A 263 -23.11 24.94 13.35
N GLY A 264 -23.94 24.24 14.10
CA GLY A 264 -25.36 24.05 13.82
C GLY A 264 -26.23 24.45 15.00
N ILE A 265 -26.67 25.72 15.03
CA ILE A 265 -27.96 26.25 15.56
C ILE A 265 -27.89 27.78 15.82
N ARG A 266 -26.73 28.33 16.20
CA ARG A 266 -26.67 29.75 16.65
C ARG A 266 -26.78 30.82 15.55
N ARG A 267 -26.60 30.52 14.26
CA ARG A 267 -26.72 31.53 13.18
C ARG A 267 -28.15 31.70 12.64
N ARG A 268 -29.05 30.72 12.83
CA ARG A 268 -30.47 30.87 12.40
C ARG A 268 -31.25 31.85 13.26
N VAL A 269 -30.87 32.02 14.54
CA VAL A 269 -31.56 32.97 15.44
C VAL A 269 -31.02 34.40 15.28
N SER A 270 -29.72 34.59 15.01
CA SER A 270 -29.18 35.96 14.82
C SER A 270 -29.63 36.58 13.48
N GLN A 271 -29.81 35.79 12.42
CA GLN A 271 -30.36 36.30 11.15
C GLN A 271 -31.88 36.49 11.17
N ALA A 272 -32.62 35.82 12.07
CA ALA A 272 -34.04 36.11 12.29
C ALA A 272 -34.25 37.39 13.12
N SER A 273 -33.34 37.69 14.06
CA SER A 273 -33.44 38.85 14.94
C SER A 273 -33.01 40.16 14.28
N SER A 274 -32.09 40.12 13.31
CA SER A 274 -31.70 41.31 12.53
C SER A 274 -32.75 41.72 11.48
N LYS A 275 -33.68 40.84 11.12
CA LYS A 275 -34.73 41.12 10.12
C LYS A 275 -36.06 41.60 10.72
N ALA A 276 -36.22 41.52 12.04
CA ALA A 276 -37.42 41.99 12.76
C ALA A 276 -37.27 43.40 13.38
N LEU A 277 -36.10 44.02 13.26
CA LEU A 277 -35.84 45.41 13.70
C LEU A 277 -35.68 46.42 12.54
N GLN A 278 -35.99 45.99 11.30
CA GLN A 278 -36.01 46.86 10.10
C GLN A 278 -37.33 46.76 9.32
N SER A 279 -38.43 46.38 9.99
CA SER A 279 -39.79 46.42 9.44
C SER A 279 -40.72 47.13 10.41
#